data_AF-A0A2K5V5G8-F1
#
_entry.id   AF-A0A2K5V5G8-F1
#
_cell.length_a   1.000
_cell.length_b   1.000
_cell.length_c   1.000
_cell.angle_alpha   90.00
_cell.angle_beta   90.00
_cell.angle_gamma   90.00
#
_symmetry.space_group_name_H-M   'P 1'
#
loop_
_entity.id
_entity.type
_entity.pdbx_description
1 polymer ?
#
loop_
_entity_poly.entity_id
_entity_poly.type
_entity_poly.pdbx_seq_one_letter_code
_entity_poly.pdbx_strand_id
1 'polypeptide(L)'
;MRKIVLTQAGQCGNQIGAKFWEVISDEHAIDCTGTYHGDSRLQLERIEVYYKEACGGKYVPRSVLVDLEPGTMDSVRSGPFWQIFRPDSFIFVTGCTVLQVRVGPEKTGPGGTTQKARS
;
A
#
# COMPACT_ATOMS: atom_id res chain seq x y z
N MET A 1 -3.87 -5.84 -18.96
CA MET A 1 -4.33 -5.72 -17.57
C MET A 1 -3.52 -4.66 -16.83
N ARG A 2 -4.15 -3.91 -15.92
CA ARG A 2 -3.51 -2.85 -15.12
C ARG A 2 -3.28 -3.38 -13.70
N LYS A 3 -2.13 -3.08 -13.10
CA LYS A 3 -1.75 -3.51 -11.74
C LYS A 3 -1.27 -2.30 -10.97
N ILE A 4 -1.62 -2.19 -9.71
CA ILE A 4 -1.27 -1.06 -8.85
C ILE A 4 -0.45 -1.60 -7.68
N VAL A 5 0.63 -0.90 -7.33
CA VAL A 5 1.41 -1.17 -6.13
C VAL A 5 1.18 -0.01 -5.17
N LEU A 6 0.68 -0.31 -3.97
CA LEU A 6 0.41 0.71 -2.96
C LEU A 6 1.65 0.92 -2.10
N THR A 7 2.21 2.12 -2.12
CA THR A 7 3.33 2.50 -1.24
C THR A 7 2.78 3.32 -0.08
N GLN A 8 3.02 2.86 1.14
CA GLN A 8 2.63 3.51 2.38
C GLN A 8 3.91 3.95 3.09
N ALA A 9 3.93 5.18 3.61
CA ALA A 9 5.12 5.75 4.20
C ALA A 9 4.81 6.48 5.51
N GLY A 10 5.62 6.21 6.52
CA GLY A 10 5.55 6.80 7.85
C GLY A 10 4.35 6.34 8.68
N GLN A 11 4.35 6.75 9.95
CA GLN A 11 3.37 6.30 10.95
C GLN A 11 1.91 6.50 10.51
N CYS A 12 1.56 7.69 10.03
CA CYS A 12 0.19 7.99 9.59
C CYS A 12 -0.20 7.20 8.33
N GLY A 13 0.70 7.13 7.33
CA GLY A 13 0.45 6.41 6.08
C GLY A 13 0.27 4.90 6.29
N ASN A 14 1.05 4.32 7.19
CA ASN A 14 0.95 2.90 7.55
C ASN A 14 -0.35 2.59 8.32
N GLN A 15 -0.84 3.49 9.19
CA GLN A 15 -2.13 3.32 9.88
C GLN A 15 -3.33 3.38 8.95
N ILE A 16 -3.37 4.41 8.09
CA ILE A 16 -4.43 4.53 7.06
C ILE A 16 -4.35 3.34 6.12
N GLY A 17 -3.14 2.95 5.76
CA GLY A 17 -2.86 1.80 4.94
C GLY A 17 -3.41 0.49 5.49
N ALA A 18 -3.24 0.24 6.80
CA ALA A 18 -3.79 -0.92 7.46
C ALA A 18 -5.32 -0.96 7.36
N LYS A 19 -5.99 0.18 7.59
CA LYS A 19 -7.45 0.28 7.46
C LYS A 19 -7.93 0.15 6.01
N PHE A 20 -7.19 0.67 5.05
CA PHE A 20 -7.48 0.46 3.64
C PHE A 20 -7.46 -1.03 3.27
N TRP A 21 -6.43 -1.76 3.71
CA TRP A 21 -6.31 -3.19 3.43
C TRP A 21 -7.37 -4.03 4.13
N GLU A 22 -7.84 -3.62 5.30
CA GLU A 22 -8.99 -4.23 5.98
C GLU A 22 -10.26 -4.11 5.13
N VAL A 23 -10.61 -2.89 4.72
CA VAL A 23 -11.84 -2.62 3.94
C VAL A 23 -11.83 -3.34 2.58
N ILE A 24 -10.70 -3.31 1.87
CA ILE A 24 -10.61 -3.95 0.55
C ILE A 24 -10.59 -5.49 0.66
N SER A 25 -10.04 -6.04 1.76
CA SER A 25 -10.09 -7.49 2.02
C SER A 25 -11.52 -7.94 2.25
N ASP A 26 -12.29 -7.19 3.05
CA ASP A 26 -13.70 -7.47 3.31
C ASP A 26 -14.54 -7.40 2.01
N GLU A 27 -14.30 -6.39 1.16
CA GLU A 27 -14.99 -6.26 -0.13
C GLU A 27 -14.74 -7.47 -1.05
N HIS A 28 -13.50 -7.95 -1.09
CA HIS A 28 -13.09 -9.11 -1.89
C HIS A 28 -13.28 -10.46 -1.17
N ALA A 29 -13.85 -10.47 0.04
CA ALA A 29 -14.02 -11.65 0.89
C ALA A 29 -12.72 -12.47 1.08
N ILE A 30 -11.61 -11.76 1.25
CA ILE A 30 -10.31 -12.32 1.64
C ILE A 30 -10.20 -12.27 3.15
N ASP A 31 -9.90 -13.40 3.79
CA ASP A 31 -9.72 -13.46 5.22
C ASP A 31 -8.34 -12.92 5.67
N CYS A 32 -8.12 -12.88 6.98
CA CYS A 32 -6.84 -12.48 7.55
C CYS A 32 -5.68 -13.45 7.27
N THR A 33 -5.95 -14.63 6.68
CA THR A 33 -4.94 -15.62 6.25
C THR A 33 -4.58 -15.49 4.77
N GLY A 34 -5.30 -14.64 4.04
CA GLY A 34 -5.17 -14.42 2.60
C GLY A 34 -6.00 -15.41 1.76
N THR A 35 -6.89 -16.19 2.37
CA THR A 35 -7.74 -17.17 1.70
C THR A 35 -9.08 -16.53 1.30
N TYR A 36 -9.56 -16.85 0.10
CA TYR A 36 -10.86 -16.38 -0.38
C TYR A 36 -12.00 -17.22 0.20
N HIS A 37 -12.99 -16.55 0.80
CA HIS A 37 -14.19 -17.16 1.38
C HIS A 37 -15.50 -16.60 0.80
N GLY A 38 -15.42 -15.87 -0.32
CA GLY A 38 -16.60 -15.29 -0.95
C GLY A 38 -17.44 -16.30 -1.73
N ASP A 39 -18.67 -15.89 -2.03
CA ASP A 39 -19.67 -16.63 -2.78
C ASP A 39 -19.89 -16.06 -4.19
N SER A 40 -19.41 -14.84 -4.46
CA SER A 40 -19.63 -14.12 -5.71
C SER A 40 -18.38 -14.05 -6.58
N ARG A 41 -18.48 -14.53 -7.83
CA ARG A 41 -17.43 -14.37 -8.84
C ARG A 41 -17.04 -12.92 -9.12
N LEU A 42 -17.92 -11.95 -8.84
CA LEU A 42 -17.60 -10.53 -9.00
C LEU A 42 -16.51 -10.07 -8.03
N GLN A 43 -16.41 -10.68 -6.85
CA GLN A 43 -15.35 -10.36 -5.87
C GLN A 43 -13.97 -10.82 -6.34
N LEU A 44 -13.90 -11.86 -7.17
CA LEU A 44 -12.64 -12.28 -7.80
C LEU A 44 -12.34 -11.47 -9.07
N GLU A 45 -13.30 -10.70 -9.58
CA GLU A 45 -13.08 -9.89 -10.76
C GLU A 45 -12.08 -8.77 -10.44
N ARG A 46 -10.98 -8.73 -11.21
CA ARG A 46 -9.90 -7.72 -11.06
C ARG A 46 -9.21 -7.71 -9.70
N ILE A 47 -9.33 -8.78 -8.90
CA ILE A 47 -8.58 -8.91 -7.64
C ILE A 47 -7.06 -8.78 -7.86
N GLU A 48 -6.57 -9.17 -9.04
CA GLU A 48 -5.17 -9.02 -9.47
C GLU A 48 -4.62 -7.59 -9.47
N VAL A 49 -5.49 -6.57 -9.45
CA VAL A 49 -5.10 -5.16 -9.41
C VAL A 49 -4.35 -4.86 -8.11
N TYR A 50 -4.90 -5.32 -6.98
CA TYR A 50 -4.38 -5.08 -5.64
C TYR A 50 -3.64 -6.28 -5.06
N TYR A 51 -4.08 -7.49 -5.41
CA TYR A 51 -3.51 -8.74 -4.89
C TYR A 51 -2.64 -9.45 -5.92
N LYS A 52 -1.71 -10.23 -5.39
CA LYS A 52 -0.98 -11.26 -6.10
C LYS A 52 -1.45 -12.60 -5.58
N GLU A 53 -1.98 -13.44 -6.47
CA GLU A 53 -2.22 -14.84 -6.16
C GLU A 53 -0.88 -15.56 -5.98
N ALA A 54 -0.71 -16.19 -4.82
CA ALA A 54 0.40 -17.05 -4.44
C ALA A 54 -0.01 -18.52 -4.52
N CYS A 55 0.96 -19.42 -4.40
CA CYS A 55 0.67 -20.86 -4.36
C CYS A 55 -0.29 -21.21 -3.21
N GLY A 56 -1.24 -22.11 -3.48
CA GLY A 56 -2.21 -22.57 -2.49
C GLY A 56 -3.45 -21.69 -2.35
N GLY A 57 -3.79 -20.86 -3.36
CA GLY A 57 -5.00 -20.04 -3.35
C GLY A 57 -4.95 -18.87 -2.37
N LYS A 58 -3.73 -18.46 -1.97
CA LYS A 58 -3.51 -17.33 -1.05
C LYS A 58 -3.31 -16.04 -1.84
N TYR A 59 -3.97 -14.98 -1.41
CA TYR A 59 -3.87 -13.65 -1.98
C TYR A 59 -2.99 -12.77 -1.09
N VAL A 60 -1.93 -12.23 -1.69
CA VAL A 60 -0.96 -11.38 -1.03
C VAL A 60 -1.10 -9.94 -1.54
N PRO A 61 -1.28 -8.93 -0.67
CA PRO A 61 -1.33 -7.53 -1.09
C PRO A 61 -0.08 -7.10 -1.85
N ARG A 62 -0.27 -6.27 -2.87
CA ARG A 62 0.81 -5.53 -3.53
C ARG A 62 1.05 -4.22 -2.79
N SER A 63 1.64 -4.32 -1.62
CA SER A 63 2.03 -3.16 -0.82
C SER A 63 3.50 -3.12 -0.47
N VAL A 64 4.00 -1.90 -0.29
CA VAL A 64 5.29 -1.59 0.29
C VAL A 64 5.05 -0.65 1.46
N LEU A 65 5.48 -1.06 2.65
CA LEU A 65 5.37 -0.27 3.87
C LEU A 65 6.76 0.25 4.20
N VAL A 66 6.91 1.57 4.20
CA VAL A 66 8.17 2.25 4.48
C VAL A 66 8.04 2.98 5.81
N ASP A 67 8.96 2.71 6.73
CA ASP A 67 9.06 3.49 7.96
C ASP A 67 10.52 3.74 8.37
N LEU A 68 10.75 4.84 9.06
CA LEU A 68 12.02 5.17 9.70
C LEU A 68 12.05 4.71 11.17
N GLU A 69 10.87 4.43 11.75
CA GLU A 69 10.74 3.96 13.12
C GLU A 69 10.25 2.50 13.17
N PRO A 70 10.97 1.62 13.88
CA PRO A 70 10.56 0.21 14.00
C PRO A 70 9.25 0.04 14.76
N GLY A 71 8.88 1.00 15.63
CA GLY A 71 7.65 0.93 16.45
C GLY A 71 6.36 0.95 15.63
N THR A 72 6.37 1.49 14.40
CA THR A 72 5.18 1.42 13.53
C THR A 72 4.86 -0.01 13.09
N MET A 73 5.87 -0.89 12.99
CA MET A 73 5.63 -2.29 12.64
C MET A 73 4.76 -2.99 13.68
N ASP A 74 4.94 -2.67 14.96
CA ASP A 74 4.12 -3.24 16.05
C ASP A 74 2.66 -2.79 15.91
N SER A 75 2.43 -1.55 15.48
CA SER A 75 1.09 -1.04 15.20
C SER A 75 0.43 -1.78 14.04
N VAL A 76 1.14 -2.01 12.93
CA VAL A 76 0.60 -2.78 11.79
C VAL A 76 0.36 -4.25 12.19
N ARG A 77 1.28 -4.85 12.96
CA ARG A 77 1.18 -6.23 13.47
C ARG A 77 0.05 -6.43 14.48
N SER A 78 -0.42 -5.37 15.12
CA SER A 78 -1.61 -5.43 15.96
C SER A 78 -2.92 -5.51 15.16
N GLY A 79 -2.89 -5.16 13.86
CA GLY A 79 -4.06 -5.15 12.99
C GLY A 79 -4.47 -6.55 12.54
N PRO A 80 -5.76 -6.84 12.35
CA PRO A 80 -6.25 -8.20 12.07
C PRO A 80 -5.67 -8.82 10.79
N PHE A 81 -5.40 -8.00 9.77
CA PHE A 81 -4.89 -8.41 8.47
C PHE A 81 -3.36 -8.40 8.37
N TRP A 82 -2.61 -8.24 9.46
CA TRP A 82 -1.15 -8.12 9.37
C TRP A 82 -0.47 -9.35 8.74
N GLN A 83 -1.08 -10.53 8.87
CA GLN A 83 -0.51 -11.81 8.45
C GLN A 83 -0.50 -12.02 6.93
N ILE A 84 -1.32 -11.29 6.17
CA ILE A 84 -1.36 -11.40 4.71
C ILE A 84 -0.17 -10.68 4.04
N PHE A 85 0.45 -9.73 4.75
CA PHE A 85 1.62 -9.01 4.24
C PHE A 85 2.85 -9.91 4.29
N ARG A 86 3.64 -9.86 3.21
CA ARG A 86 4.94 -10.55 3.21
C ARG A 86 5.93 -9.79 4.10
N PRO A 87 6.82 -10.50 4.82
CA PRO A 87 7.95 -9.86 5.49
C PRO A 87 8.76 -8.97 4.55
N ASP A 88 8.88 -9.36 3.28
CA ASP A 88 9.59 -8.62 2.22
C ASP A 88 8.93 -7.29 1.84
N SER A 89 7.66 -7.05 2.22
CA SER A 89 6.94 -5.80 1.96
C SER A 89 7.32 -4.68 2.91
N PHE A 90 8.05 -4.98 4.00
CA PHE A 90 8.44 -4.01 5.01
C PHE A 90 9.86 -3.50 4.75
N ILE A 91 9.98 -2.18 4.59
CA ILE A 91 11.26 -1.49 4.47
C ILE A 91 11.40 -0.59 5.69
N PHE A 92 12.37 -0.91 6.54
CA PHE A 92 12.76 -0.07 7.68
C PHE A 92 14.24 0.28 7.58
N VAL A 93 14.58 1.53 7.92
CA VAL A 93 15.95 2.02 7.84
C VAL A 93 16.54 2.06 9.26
N THR A 94 17.60 1.30 9.49
CA THR A 94 18.40 1.39 10.71
C THR A 94 19.42 2.52 10.56
N GLY A 95 18.96 3.76 10.70
CA GLY A 95 19.81 4.95 10.66
C GLY A 95 19.02 6.20 10.30
N CYS A 96 19.34 7.32 10.96
CA CYS A 96 18.74 8.63 10.71
C CYS A 96 19.16 9.20 9.34
N THR A 97 18.76 8.54 8.25
CA THR A 97 18.81 9.12 6.92
C THR A 97 17.40 9.61 6.64
N VAL A 98 17.18 10.91 6.73
CA VAL A 98 15.92 11.52 6.27
C VAL A 98 15.80 11.15 4.79
N LEU A 99 14.83 10.30 4.45
CA LEU A 99 14.50 9.99 3.07
C LEU A 99 13.80 11.23 2.49
N GLN A 100 14.59 12.26 2.18
CA GLN A 100 14.09 13.49 1.61
C GLN A 100 13.74 13.19 0.16
N VAL A 101 12.48 12.83 -0.09
CA VAL A 101 11.90 12.86 -1.42
C VAL A 101 11.86 14.31 -1.84
N ARG A 102 12.93 14.78 -2.50
CA ARG A 102 12.91 16.05 -3.21
C ARG A 102 11.92 15.88 -4.34
N VAL A 103 10.75 16.51 -4.23
CA VAL A 103 9.92 16.79 -5.40
C VAL A 103 10.80 17.59 -6.34
N GLY A 104 11.23 16.96 -7.44
CA GLY A 104 12.03 17.64 -8.45
C GLY A 104 11.29 18.89 -8.93
N PRO A 105 12.00 19.94 -9.36
CA PRO A 105 11.35 21.10 -9.93
C PRO A 105 10.39 20.64 -11.03
N GLU A 106 9.14 21.11 -10.97
CA GLU A 106 8.15 20.93 -12.01
C GLU A 106 8.79 21.34 -13.33
N LYS A 107 9.07 20.37 -14.22
CA LYS A 107 9.51 20.69 -15.57
C LYS A 107 8.28 21.18 -16.32
N THR A 108 8.01 22.47 -16.22
CA THR A 108 7.15 23.15 -17.18
C THR A 108 7.74 22.90 -18.57
N GLY A 109 7.02 22.12 -19.38
CA GLY A 109 7.38 21.95 -20.78
C GLY A 109 7.43 23.31 -21.49
N PRO A 110 8.17 23.42 -22.61
CA PRO A 110 8.27 24.67 -23.35
C PRO A 110 6.92 24.97 -24.01
N GLY A 111 6.03 25.72 -23.34
CA GLY A 111 4.76 26.12 -23.94
C GLY A 111 3.62 26.58 -23.03
N GLY A 112 3.83 26.79 -21.73
CA GLY A 112 2.75 27.22 -20.81
C GLY A 112 2.98 28.61 -20.22
N THR A 113 2.36 29.64 -20.80
CA THR A 113 2.31 31.01 -20.24
C THR A 113 1.63 30.98 -18.87
N THR A 114 2.40 31.06 -17.79
CA THR A 114 1.82 31.20 -16.44
C THR A 114 1.59 32.69 -16.17
N GLN A 115 0.33 33.11 -16.18
CA GLN A 115 -0.09 34.41 -15.66
C GLN A 115 0.24 34.46 -14.17
N LYS A 116 1.06 35.44 -13.80
CA LYS A 116 1.38 35.81 -12.43
C LYS A 116 0.13 36.37 -11.76
N ALA A 117 -0.56 35.59 -10.94
CA ALA A 117 -1.55 36.14 -10.01
C ALA A 117 -0.80 36.95 -8.94
N ARG A 118 -0.80 38.28 -9.12
CA ARG A 118 -0.86 39.25 -8.00
C ARG A 118 -2.28 39.11 -7.40
N SER A 119 -2.56 39.34 -6.13
CA SER A 119 -1.88 40.09 -5.06
C SER A 119 -2.24 39.49 -3.71
#